data_AF-A0A418WKM8-F1
#
_entry.id   AF-A0A418WKM8-F1
#
_cell.length_a   1.000
_cell.length_b   1.000
_cell.length_c   1.000
_cell.angle_alpha   90.00
_cell.angle_beta   90.00
_cell.angle_gamma   90.00
#
_symmetry.space_group_name_H-M   'P 1'
#
loop_
_entity.id
_entity.type
_entity.pdbx_description
1 polymer ?
#
loop_
_entity_poly.entity_id
_entity_poly.type
_entity_poly.pdbx_seq_one_letter_code
_entity_poly.pdbx_strand_id
1 'polypeptide(L)'
;MEREPVRAQSAQRSDAAGRDPPARLQSAADARQSADRTQSDHFLQRFCGVRAAQAAVRHQSPISILRCAMAIRNTVSSWGTAAKLLHWVMALLIIGTSLLVLHVNDSMPWFKSGPLIFITYVHWHKALGLIAFALIFARLAWRWSNPPPKIVELSPIEERAAKLAHRSLYILMVVVPLTGWISSSAFGSPTKFFGLFEIPGIIPKTKALVGPAYWTHFGLSWLLLAAVSFHVIAAFWHHDRKKDDTLRAMWFDMRRSDGR
;
A
#
# COMPACT_ATOMS: atom_id res chain seq x y z
N MET A 1 -69.65 -9.11 31.41
CA MET A 1 -70.49 -8.89 30.21
C MET A 1 -70.22 -10.06 29.28
N GLU A 2 -70.87 -11.18 29.60
CA GLU A 2 -70.87 -12.42 28.82
C GLU A 2 -71.58 -12.20 27.48
N ARG A 3 -71.07 -12.80 26.40
CA ARG A 3 -71.92 -13.38 25.35
C ARG A 3 -71.29 -14.67 24.83
N GLU A 4 -72.17 -15.63 24.66
CA GLU A 4 -72.02 -17.06 24.47
C GLU A 4 -72.14 -17.38 22.94
N PRO A 5 -72.54 -18.57 22.44
CA PRO A 5 -71.65 -19.54 21.79
C PRO A 5 -72.07 -20.01 20.38
N VAL A 6 -71.25 -20.92 19.84
CA VAL A 6 -71.51 -22.11 18.98
C VAL A 6 -72.92 -22.36 18.40
N ARG A 7 -73.02 -22.51 17.06
CA ARG A 7 -73.90 -23.47 16.32
C ARG A 7 -73.46 -23.53 14.83
N ALA A 8 -72.89 -24.61 14.29
CA ALA A 8 -73.43 -25.91 13.84
C ALA A 8 -73.96 -25.95 12.38
N GLN A 9 -73.39 -26.92 11.63
CA GLN A 9 -73.98 -27.83 10.63
C GLN A 9 -74.39 -27.36 9.22
N SER A 10 -73.80 -28.00 8.20
CA SER A 10 -74.44 -28.92 7.22
C SER A 10 -73.39 -29.30 6.13
N ALA A 11 -73.02 -30.58 5.98
CA ALA A 11 -73.54 -31.55 5.00
C ALA A 11 -73.30 -31.13 3.53
N GLN A 12 -72.83 -31.92 2.56
CA GLN A 12 -72.64 -33.37 2.39
C GLN A 12 -71.99 -33.62 1.00
N ARG A 13 -71.24 -34.74 0.86
CA ARG A 13 -71.04 -35.60 -0.36
C ARG A 13 -70.30 -34.98 -1.57
N SER A 14 -69.49 -35.68 -2.38
CA SER A 14 -69.34 -37.12 -2.68
C SER A 14 -68.02 -37.40 -3.43
N ASP A 15 -67.39 -38.53 -3.07
CA ASP A 15 -66.82 -39.61 -3.90
C ASP A 15 -65.80 -39.42 -5.06
N ALA A 16 -64.96 -40.47 -5.14
CA ALA A 16 -64.20 -41.04 -6.27
C ALA A 16 -62.70 -40.68 -6.31
N ALA A 17 -61.80 -41.56 -5.83
CA ALA A 17 -61.32 -42.81 -6.44
C ALA A 17 -59.97 -42.62 -7.18
N GLY A 18 -58.90 -43.13 -6.58
CA GLY A 18 -57.58 -43.25 -7.18
C GLY A 18 -56.60 -43.84 -6.17
N ARG A 19 -56.49 -45.18 -6.12
CA ARG A 19 -55.60 -45.90 -5.21
C ARG A 19 -54.18 -45.87 -5.77
N ASP A 20 -53.23 -45.38 -4.98
CA ASP A 20 -51.80 -45.61 -5.17
C ASP A 20 -51.44 -47.08 -4.85
N PRO A 21 -50.63 -47.76 -5.68
CA PRO A 21 -50.07 -49.05 -5.31
C PRO A 21 -48.89 -48.89 -4.32
N PRO A 22 -48.73 -49.83 -3.35
CA PRO A 22 -47.79 -49.67 -2.24
C PRO A 22 -46.31 -49.83 -2.63
N ALA A 23 -45.49 -48.95 -2.03
CA ALA A 23 -44.05 -48.72 -2.19
C ALA A 23 -43.09 -49.90 -1.87
N ARG A 24 -43.53 -51.15 -1.95
CA ARG A 24 -42.73 -52.33 -1.56
C ARG A 24 -42.27 -53.21 -2.73
N LEU A 25 -42.59 -52.86 -3.97
CA LEU A 25 -42.15 -53.59 -5.17
C LEU A 25 -41.12 -52.85 -6.04
N GLN A 26 -40.85 -51.57 -5.77
CA GLN A 26 -39.83 -50.79 -6.51
C GLN A 26 -38.40 -51.05 -5.99
N SER A 27 -38.21 -51.35 -4.70
CA SER A 27 -36.85 -51.47 -4.12
C SER A 27 -36.09 -52.76 -4.50
N ALA A 28 -36.71 -53.73 -5.18
CA ALA A 28 -36.06 -54.96 -5.61
C ALA A 28 -35.63 -54.95 -7.09
N ALA A 29 -36.22 -54.06 -7.91
CA ALA A 29 -35.84 -53.88 -9.31
C ALA A 29 -34.63 -52.94 -9.44
N ASP A 30 -34.55 -51.91 -8.59
CA ASP A 30 -33.47 -50.91 -8.62
C ASP A 30 -32.11 -51.48 -8.15
N ALA A 31 -32.13 -52.50 -7.28
CA ALA A 31 -30.90 -53.16 -6.79
C ALA A 31 -30.25 -54.12 -7.81
N ARG A 32 -30.97 -54.52 -8.88
CA ARG A 32 -30.43 -55.38 -9.95
C ARG A 32 -29.90 -54.60 -11.15
N GLN A 33 -30.31 -53.34 -11.34
CA GLN A 33 -29.77 -52.45 -12.38
C GLN A 33 -28.47 -51.73 -11.98
N SER A 34 -28.16 -51.65 -10.68
CA SER A 34 -26.94 -51.01 -10.18
C SER A 34 -25.70 -51.92 -10.16
N ALA A 35 -25.86 -53.24 -10.33
CA ALA A 35 -24.77 -54.22 -10.31
C ALA A 35 -24.20 -54.57 -11.70
N ASP A 36 -24.94 -54.27 -12.78
CA ASP A 36 -24.55 -54.55 -14.18
C ASP A 36 -23.98 -53.32 -14.91
N ARG A 37 -23.96 -52.15 -14.24
CA ARG A 37 -23.39 -50.89 -14.75
C ARG A 37 -21.95 -50.62 -14.32
N THR A 38 -21.37 -51.48 -13.47
CA THR A 38 -20.03 -51.28 -12.91
C THR A 38 -18.95 -52.15 -13.56
N GLN A 39 -19.25 -52.87 -14.66
CA GLN A 39 -18.29 -53.77 -15.31
C GLN A 39 -18.09 -53.56 -16.81
N SER A 40 -18.81 -52.61 -17.44
CA SER A 40 -18.70 -52.32 -18.88
C SER A 40 -18.05 -50.97 -19.23
N ASP A 41 -17.72 -50.13 -18.24
CA ASP A 41 -17.07 -48.82 -18.48
C ASP A 41 -15.53 -48.84 -18.38
N HIS A 42 -14.94 -50.01 -18.11
CA HIS A 42 -13.48 -50.16 -18.01
C HIS A 42 -12.75 -50.48 -19.33
N PHE A 43 -13.44 -50.40 -20.48
CA PHE A 43 -12.87 -50.75 -21.79
C PHE A 43 -12.79 -49.59 -22.81
N LEU A 44 -13.17 -48.36 -22.46
CA LEU A 44 -13.03 -47.17 -23.33
C LEU A 44 -12.06 -46.13 -22.74
N GLN A 45 -10.94 -46.58 -22.17
CA GLN A 45 -9.89 -45.71 -21.60
C GLN A 45 -8.51 -45.89 -22.23
N ARG A 46 -8.45 -46.30 -23.51
CA ARG A 46 -7.19 -46.39 -24.25
C ARG A 46 -7.37 -45.99 -25.72
N PHE A 47 -6.61 -44.97 -26.13
CA PHE A 47 -6.31 -44.53 -27.52
C PHE A 47 -7.26 -43.54 -28.23
N CYS A 48 -7.17 -42.26 -27.85
CA CYS A 48 -6.99 -41.08 -28.72
C CYS A 48 -6.92 -39.86 -27.78
N GLY A 49 -5.83 -39.10 -27.66
CA GLY A 49 -5.19 -38.43 -28.79
C GLY A 49 -5.66 -36.97 -28.84
N VAL A 50 -5.12 -36.16 -27.93
CA VAL A 50 -4.84 -34.72 -28.00
C VAL A 50 -5.46 -33.94 -29.19
N ARG A 51 -6.18 -32.84 -28.86
CA ARG A 51 -6.40 -31.58 -29.61
C ARG A 51 -7.88 -31.26 -29.92
N ALA A 52 -8.48 -30.43 -29.06
CA ALA A 52 -9.37 -29.33 -29.49
C ALA A 52 -9.67 -28.38 -28.31
N ALA A 53 -8.62 -27.92 -27.59
CA ALA A 53 -8.71 -26.81 -26.66
C ALA A 53 -8.28 -25.51 -27.37
N GLN A 54 -8.91 -25.16 -28.49
CA GLN A 54 -8.61 -23.93 -29.23
C GLN A 54 -9.87 -23.40 -29.93
N ALA A 55 -10.84 -22.88 -29.16
CA ALA A 55 -11.93 -22.08 -29.73
C ALA A 55 -12.59 -21.12 -28.73
N ALA A 56 -11.82 -20.57 -27.78
CA ALA A 56 -12.26 -19.46 -26.93
C ALA A 56 -11.16 -18.39 -26.80
N VAL A 57 -10.48 -18.09 -27.91
CA VAL A 57 -9.69 -16.86 -28.05
C VAL A 57 -10.54 -15.88 -28.87
N ARG A 58 -11.64 -15.40 -28.27
CA ARG A 58 -12.37 -14.26 -28.80
C ARG A 58 -11.70 -12.98 -28.31
N HIS A 59 -11.01 -12.31 -29.23
CA HIS A 59 -10.72 -10.88 -29.23
C HIS A 59 -10.48 -10.22 -27.86
N GLN A 60 -9.31 -10.46 -27.28
CA GLN A 60 -8.72 -9.46 -26.38
C GLN A 60 -8.10 -8.37 -27.26
N SER A 61 -8.83 -7.27 -27.42
CA SER A 61 -8.37 -6.08 -28.15
C SER A 61 -7.00 -5.65 -27.61
N PRO A 62 -6.04 -5.21 -28.44
CA PRO A 62 -4.71 -4.76 -27.97
C PRO A 62 -4.76 -3.56 -27.01
N ILE A 63 -5.92 -2.87 -26.94
CA ILE A 63 -6.21 -1.80 -25.98
C ILE A 63 -6.36 -2.33 -24.53
N SER A 64 -6.59 -3.64 -24.35
CA SER A 64 -6.70 -4.29 -23.04
C SER A 64 -5.34 -4.41 -22.33
N ILE A 65 -4.23 -4.42 -23.10
CA ILE A 65 -2.86 -4.56 -22.57
C ILE A 65 -2.41 -3.26 -21.89
N LEU A 66 -2.90 -2.11 -22.37
CA LEU A 66 -2.71 -0.81 -21.72
C LEU A 66 -3.66 -0.61 -20.50
N ARG A 67 -4.62 -1.52 -20.31
CA ARG A 67 -5.57 -1.58 -19.19
C ARG A 67 -5.21 -2.64 -18.13
N CYS A 68 -4.00 -3.21 -18.17
CA CYS A 68 -3.30 -3.70 -16.96
C CYS A 68 -2.84 -2.51 -16.10
N ALA A 69 -3.79 -1.60 -15.85
CA ALA A 69 -3.56 -0.34 -15.19
C ALA A 69 -3.26 -0.64 -13.72
N MET A 70 -1.98 -0.52 -13.37
CA MET A 70 -1.56 -0.15 -12.04
C MET A 70 -2.53 0.93 -11.54
N ALA A 71 -3.42 0.58 -10.61
CA ALA A 71 -4.45 1.51 -10.16
C ALA A 71 -3.74 2.73 -9.56
N ILE A 72 -3.95 3.91 -10.15
CA ILE A 72 -3.31 5.14 -9.66
C ILE A 72 -3.72 5.37 -8.20
N ARG A 73 -4.99 5.10 -7.90
CA ARG A 73 -5.59 5.22 -6.57
C ARG A 73 -5.55 3.91 -5.77
N ASN A 74 -5.70 4.01 -4.45
CA ASN A 74 -5.79 2.85 -3.58
C ASN A 74 -7.09 2.09 -3.85
N THR A 75 -7.05 0.78 -3.62
CA THR A 75 -8.24 -0.06 -3.52
C THR A 75 -8.49 -0.41 -2.06
N VAL A 76 -9.53 -1.18 -1.74
CA VAL A 76 -9.76 -1.66 -0.37
C VAL A 76 -8.61 -2.53 0.16
N SER A 77 -7.92 -3.25 -0.73
CA SER A 77 -6.93 -4.28 -0.41
C SER A 77 -5.51 -3.95 -0.87
N SER A 78 -5.29 -2.82 -1.57
CA SER A 78 -3.97 -2.51 -2.13
C SER A 78 -3.69 -1.02 -2.23
N TRP A 79 -2.41 -0.66 -2.14
CA TRP A 79 -1.95 0.70 -2.40
C TRP A 79 -1.90 0.98 -3.89
N GLY A 80 -2.36 2.17 -4.27
CA GLY A 80 -2.23 2.66 -5.63
C GLY A 80 -0.80 3.06 -5.96
N THR A 81 -0.47 3.06 -7.24
CA THR A 81 0.87 3.33 -7.75
C THR A 81 1.37 4.72 -7.37
N ALA A 82 0.50 5.73 -7.35
CA ALA A 82 0.89 7.07 -6.94
C ALA A 82 1.35 7.12 -5.47
N ALA A 83 0.67 6.39 -4.57
CA ALA A 83 1.06 6.31 -3.18
C ALA A 83 2.42 5.62 -3.00
N LYS A 84 2.66 4.53 -3.74
CA LYS A 84 3.95 3.81 -3.74
C LYS A 84 5.08 4.67 -4.29
N LEU A 85 4.87 5.35 -5.42
CA LEU A 85 5.87 6.24 -6.01
C LEU A 85 6.22 7.39 -5.08
N LEU A 86 5.22 8.11 -4.55
CA LEU A 86 5.45 9.16 -3.56
C LEU A 86 6.13 8.62 -2.29
N HIS A 87 5.86 7.36 -1.92
CA HIS A 87 6.57 6.72 -0.82
C HIS A 87 8.07 6.59 -1.09
N TRP A 88 8.42 5.90 -2.17
CA TRP A 88 9.81 5.57 -2.49
C TRP A 88 10.64 6.78 -2.92
N VAL A 89 10.04 7.74 -3.64
CA VAL A 89 10.74 9.00 -3.97
C VAL A 89 11.09 9.77 -2.71
N MET A 90 10.16 9.89 -1.75
CA MET A 90 10.47 10.54 -0.47
C MET A 90 11.56 9.79 0.30
N ALA A 91 11.49 8.46 0.36
CA ALA A 91 12.50 7.64 1.03
C ALA A 91 13.89 7.84 0.40
N LEU A 92 13.98 7.81 -0.93
CA LEU A 92 15.23 8.02 -1.66
C LEU A 92 15.79 9.43 -1.43
N LEU A 93 14.95 10.47 -1.45
CA LEU A 93 15.39 11.84 -1.21
C LEU A 93 15.92 12.03 0.22
N ILE A 94 15.21 11.52 1.23
CA ILE A 94 15.59 11.65 2.64
C ILE A 94 16.89 10.88 2.92
N ILE A 95 16.98 9.63 2.48
CA ILE A 95 18.17 8.80 2.67
C ILE A 95 19.35 9.39 1.87
N GLY A 96 19.13 9.71 0.60
CA GLY A 96 20.16 10.25 -0.29
C GLY A 96 20.74 11.57 0.21
N THR A 97 19.89 12.52 0.63
CA THR A 97 20.36 13.80 1.16
C THR A 97 21.07 13.66 2.51
N SER A 98 20.69 12.67 3.32
CA SER A 98 21.35 12.39 4.60
C SER A 98 22.73 11.76 4.38
N LEU A 99 22.83 10.77 3.49
CA LEU A 99 24.11 10.16 3.11
C LEU A 99 25.06 11.17 2.49
N LEU A 100 24.53 12.12 1.70
CA LEU A 100 25.31 13.21 1.13
C LEU A 100 26.02 14.02 2.22
N VAL A 101 25.30 14.41 3.27
CA VAL A 101 25.84 15.20 4.38
C VAL A 101 26.83 14.38 5.20
N LEU A 102 26.54 13.12 5.51
CA LEU A 102 27.45 12.24 6.23
C LEU A 102 28.76 12.04 5.46
N HIS A 103 28.67 11.78 4.15
CA HIS A 103 29.85 11.65 3.30
C HIS A 103 30.71 12.92 3.32
N VAL A 104 30.10 14.09 3.19
CA VAL A 104 30.81 15.38 3.23
C VAL A 104 31.45 15.60 4.60
N ASN A 105 30.73 15.32 5.69
CA ASN A 105 31.25 15.50 7.05
C ASN A 105 32.48 14.62 7.33
N ASP A 106 32.45 13.36 6.90
CA ASP A 106 33.49 12.38 7.22
C ASP A 106 34.66 12.42 6.23
N SER A 107 34.37 12.67 4.94
CA SER A 107 35.37 12.59 3.86
C SER A 107 36.00 13.94 3.54
N MET A 108 35.35 15.04 3.92
CA MET A 108 35.82 16.41 3.68
C MET A 108 35.84 17.21 4.99
N PRO A 109 36.81 16.96 5.88
CA PRO A 109 37.09 17.91 6.95
C PRO A 109 37.27 19.28 6.30
N TRP A 110 36.57 20.31 6.80
CA TRP A 110 36.40 21.67 6.27
C TRP A 110 37.62 22.33 5.58
N PHE A 111 38.84 21.83 5.80
CA PHE A 111 40.11 22.34 5.28
C PHE A 111 40.79 21.49 4.17
N LYS A 112 40.40 20.24 3.92
CA LYS A 112 41.20 19.32 3.07
C LYS A 112 40.75 19.15 1.62
N SER A 113 39.48 19.39 1.33
CA SER A 113 38.91 19.30 -0.03
C SER A 113 38.50 20.71 -0.44
N GLY A 114 39.06 21.22 -1.54
CA GLY A 114 38.95 22.63 -1.93
C GLY A 114 37.55 23.24 -1.71
N PRO A 115 37.44 24.49 -1.22
CA PRO A 115 36.18 25.10 -0.74
C PRO A 115 34.99 24.96 -1.70
N LEU A 116 35.24 24.90 -3.01
CA LEU A 116 34.23 24.84 -4.05
C LEU A 116 33.42 23.53 -4.06
N ILE A 117 34.07 22.40 -3.80
CA ILE A 117 33.41 21.08 -3.81
C ILE A 117 32.43 21.01 -2.65
N PHE A 118 32.88 21.34 -1.44
CA PHE A 118 32.05 21.41 -0.23
C PHE A 118 30.81 22.29 -0.44
N ILE A 119 31.00 23.51 -0.97
CA ILE A 119 29.91 24.45 -1.26
C ILE A 119 28.88 23.83 -2.23
N THR A 120 29.34 23.11 -3.25
CA THR A 120 28.47 22.46 -4.23
C THR A 120 27.57 21.41 -3.56
N TYR A 121 28.15 20.54 -2.74
CA TYR A 121 27.40 19.52 -2.00
C TYR A 121 26.37 20.13 -1.04
N VAL A 122 26.72 21.22 -0.35
CA VAL A 122 25.79 21.95 0.52
C VAL A 122 24.60 22.48 -0.30
N HIS A 123 24.84 23.04 -1.49
CA HIS A 123 23.76 23.50 -2.35
C HIS A 123 22.89 22.35 -2.87
N TRP A 124 23.47 21.20 -3.20
CA TRP A 124 22.70 20.01 -3.57
C TRP A 124 21.84 19.49 -2.43
N HIS A 125 22.37 19.41 -1.21
CA HIS A 125 21.60 19.05 -0.02
C HIS A 125 20.39 19.98 0.17
N LYS A 126 20.61 21.30 0.07
CA LYS A 126 19.55 22.32 0.18
C LYS A 126 18.49 22.14 -0.92
N ALA A 127 18.90 21.94 -2.16
CA ALA A 127 18.00 21.77 -3.30
C ALA A 127 17.16 20.49 -3.18
N LEU A 128 17.79 19.36 -2.86
CA LEU A 128 17.10 18.07 -2.64
C LEU A 128 16.15 18.14 -1.44
N GLY A 129 16.55 18.84 -0.36
CA GLY A 129 15.70 19.10 0.80
C GLY A 129 14.45 19.89 0.44
N LEU A 130 14.56 20.91 -0.43
CA LEU A 130 13.40 21.67 -0.92
C LEU A 130 12.50 20.85 -1.85
N ILE A 131 13.04 19.94 -2.66
CA ILE A 131 12.23 19.00 -3.45
C ILE A 131 11.45 18.08 -2.51
N ALA A 132 12.10 17.49 -1.51
CA ALA A 132 11.43 16.66 -0.52
C ALA A 132 10.35 17.45 0.24
N PHE A 133 10.62 18.71 0.56
CA PHE A 133 9.66 19.62 1.19
C PHE A 133 8.43 19.89 0.33
N ALA A 134 8.60 20.10 -0.97
CA ALA A 134 7.45 20.25 -1.88
C ALA A 134 6.66 18.93 -1.99
N LEU A 135 7.35 17.81 -2.15
CA LEU A 135 6.73 16.50 -2.34
C LEU A 135 6.00 15.99 -1.10
N ILE A 136 6.40 16.38 0.11
CA ILE A 136 5.66 15.99 1.32
C ILE A 136 4.25 16.59 1.34
N PHE A 137 4.05 17.81 0.82
CA PHE A 137 2.71 18.38 0.68
C PHE A 137 1.88 17.62 -0.35
N ALA A 138 2.47 17.27 -1.49
CA ALA A 138 1.81 16.42 -2.49
C ALA A 138 1.40 15.05 -1.88
N ARG A 139 2.28 14.46 -1.08
CA ARG A 139 2.01 13.21 -0.37
C ARG A 139 0.90 13.34 0.67
N LEU A 140 0.88 14.43 1.44
CA LEU A 140 -0.19 14.69 2.43
C LEU A 140 -1.53 14.92 1.74
N ALA A 141 -1.57 15.71 0.66
CA ALA A 141 -2.76 15.92 -0.15
C ALA A 141 -3.28 14.61 -0.76
N TRP A 142 -2.37 13.77 -1.26
CA TRP A 142 -2.71 12.45 -1.77
C TRP A 142 -3.27 11.54 -0.67
N ARG A 143 -2.63 11.53 0.50
CA ARG A 143 -3.04 10.75 1.66
C ARG A 143 -4.43 11.12 2.15
N TRP A 144 -4.76 12.40 2.15
CA TRP A 144 -6.11 12.87 2.50
C TRP A 144 -7.12 12.42 1.44
N SER A 145 -6.83 12.64 0.17
CA SER A 145 -7.74 12.33 -0.94
C SER A 145 -7.90 10.83 -1.20
N ASN A 146 -7.01 9.99 -0.65
CA ASN A 146 -6.92 8.58 -0.93
C ASN A 146 -6.62 7.79 0.36
N PRO A 147 -7.67 7.40 1.11
CA PRO A 147 -7.53 6.72 2.39
C PRO A 147 -6.66 5.46 2.31
N PRO A 148 -5.95 5.08 3.41
CA PRO A 148 -5.18 3.85 3.47
C PRO A 148 -6.06 2.62 3.20
N PRO A 149 -5.58 1.66 2.39
CA PRO A 149 -6.13 0.32 2.40
C PRO A 149 -5.89 -0.35 3.76
N LYS A 150 -6.82 -1.20 4.20
CA LYS A 150 -6.64 -2.06 5.37
C LYS A 150 -6.11 -3.41 4.89
N ILE A 151 -4.79 -3.56 4.84
CA ILE A 151 -4.12 -4.73 4.25
C ILE A 151 -3.78 -5.78 5.32
N VAL A 152 -3.45 -5.33 6.53
CA VAL A 152 -2.99 -6.19 7.62
C VAL A 152 -3.81 -5.86 8.87
N GLU A 153 -4.31 -6.89 9.53
CA GLU A 153 -4.93 -6.78 10.85
C GLU A 153 -3.82 -6.61 11.90
N LEU A 154 -3.81 -5.46 12.55
CA LEU A 154 -2.83 -5.11 13.59
C LEU A 154 -3.49 -5.19 14.96
N SER A 155 -2.71 -5.56 15.99
CA SER A 155 -3.20 -5.43 17.37
C SER A 155 -3.43 -3.94 17.72
N PRO A 156 -4.28 -3.62 18.71
CA PRO A 156 -4.56 -2.22 19.08
C PRO A 156 -3.31 -1.41 19.44
N ILE A 157 -2.29 -2.05 20.03
CA ILE A 157 -1.02 -1.41 20.38
C ILE A 157 -0.22 -1.09 19.12
N GLU A 158 -0.15 -2.02 18.17
CA GLU A 158 0.57 -1.84 16.90
C GLU A 158 -0.09 -0.78 16.03
N GLU A 159 -1.42 -0.75 16.01
CA GLU A 159 -2.15 0.28 15.26
C GLU A 159 -1.85 1.69 15.83
N ARG A 160 -1.81 1.83 17.16
CA ARG A 160 -1.44 3.09 17.83
C ARG A 160 0.02 3.46 17.54
N ALA A 161 0.94 2.51 17.64
CA ALA A 161 2.35 2.70 17.35
C ALA A 161 2.57 3.13 15.89
N ALA A 162 1.92 2.46 14.94
CA ALA A 162 1.98 2.79 13.52
C ALA A 162 1.42 4.20 13.26
N LYS A 163 0.29 4.57 13.87
CA LYS A 163 -0.28 5.93 13.76
C LYS A 163 0.68 6.98 14.30
N LEU A 164 1.30 6.74 15.46
CA LEU A 164 2.26 7.65 16.06
C LEU A 164 3.52 7.79 15.18
N ALA A 165 4.11 6.68 14.74
CA ALA A 165 5.27 6.68 13.86
C ALA A 165 5.02 7.47 12.57
N HIS A 166 3.89 7.21 11.89
CA HIS A 166 3.53 7.95 10.68
C HIS A 166 3.33 9.45 10.95
N ARG A 167 2.63 9.82 12.03
CA ARG A 167 2.44 11.24 12.40
C ARG A 167 3.78 11.94 12.67
N SER A 168 4.65 11.30 13.44
CA SER A 168 5.98 11.84 13.75
C SER A 168 6.81 12.02 12.48
N LEU A 169 6.83 11.02 11.59
CA LEU A 169 7.52 11.12 10.30
C LEU A 169 6.96 12.26 9.43
N TYR A 170 5.65 12.42 9.35
CA TYR A 170 5.03 13.52 8.61
C TYR A 170 5.43 14.89 9.16
N ILE A 171 5.40 15.07 10.48
CA ILE A 171 5.81 16.32 11.12
C ILE A 171 7.29 16.60 10.85
N LEU A 172 8.16 15.61 11.06
CA LEU A 172 9.61 15.77 10.88
C LEU A 172 9.98 16.06 9.42
N MET A 173 9.33 15.40 8.46
CA MET A 173 9.54 15.65 7.03
C MET A 173 9.17 17.08 6.59
N VAL A 174 8.33 17.79 7.36
CA VAL A 174 8.00 19.20 7.12
C VAL A 174 8.95 20.12 7.88
N VAL A 175 9.14 19.87 9.18
CA VAL A 175 9.88 20.79 10.07
C VAL A 175 11.38 20.79 9.77
N VAL A 176 11.98 19.64 9.44
CA VAL A 176 13.41 19.53 9.12
C VAL A 176 13.80 20.43 7.93
N PRO A 177 13.23 20.30 6.73
CA PRO A 177 13.60 21.18 5.62
C PRO A 177 13.20 22.64 5.85
N LEU A 178 12.10 22.90 6.56
CA LEU A 178 11.70 24.27 6.92
C LEU A 178 12.77 24.95 7.79
N THR A 179 13.23 24.28 8.84
CA THR A 179 14.31 24.79 9.71
C THR A 179 15.64 24.93 8.96
N GLY A 180 15.93 24.05 8.01
CA GLY A 180 17.09 24.18 7.11
C GLY A 180 16.99 25.41 6.21
N TRP A 181 15.82 25.69 5.65
CA TRP A 181 15.58 26.90 4.84
C TRP A 181 15.69 28.17 5.67
N ILE A 182 15.19 28.16 6.91
CA ILE A 182 15.37 29.25 7.88
C ILE A 182 16.87 29.46 8.17
N SER A 183 17.62 28.40 8.48
CA SER A 183 19.06 28.47 8.74
C SER A 183 19.84 29.07 7.55
N SER A 184 19.54 28.57 6.36
CA SER A 184 20.08 29.08 5.10
C SER A 184 19.78 30.57 4.87
N SER A 185 18.56 30.98 5.18
CA SER A 185 18.10 32.37 5.03
C SER A 185 18.79 33.28 6.04
N ALA A 186 18.88 32.85 7.32
CA ALA A 186 19.57 33.58 8.38
C ALA A 186 21.06 33.81 8.07
N PHE A 187 21.72 32.81 7.46
CA PHE A 187 23.10 32.94 7.01
C PHE A 187 23.26 33.93 5.84
N GLY A 188 22.20 34.15 5.08
CA GLY A 188 22.25 34.93 3.84
C GLY A 188 22.88 34.15 2.69
N SER A 189 22.67 32.84 2.64
CA SER A 189 23.08 31.96 1.53
C SER A 189 21.82 31.47 0.81
N PRO A 190 21.37 32.13 -0.27
CA PRO A 190 20.30 31.60 -1.11
C PRO A 190 20.61 30.18 -1.60
N THR A 191 19.57 29.39 -1.85
CA THR A 191 19.76 28.02 -2.37
C THR A 191 19.92 28.08 -3.87
N LYS A 192 21.13 27.82 -4.37
CA LYS A 192 21.37 27.58 -5.80
C LYS A 192 20.77 26.23 -6.20
N PHE A 193 19.68 26.26 -6.97
CA PHE A 193 18.98 25.06 -7.40
C PHE A 193 19.70 24.44 -8.60
N PHE A 194 20.66 23.55 -8.31
CA PHE A 194 21.51 22.88 -9.29
C PHE A 194 22.21 23.82 -10.30
N GLY A 195 22.45 25.08 -9.90
CA GLY A 195 23.06 26.10 -10.75
C GLY A 195 22.13 26.76 -11.77
N LEU A 196 20.84 26.39 -11.80
CA LEU A 196 19.87 26.91 -12.77
C LEU A 196 19.28 28.26 -12.33
N PHE A 197 18.87 28.38 -11.08
CA PHE A 197 18.32 29.59 -10.48
C PHE A 197 18.52 29.58 -8.96
N GLU A 198 18.27 30.71 -8.31
CA GLU A 198 18.35 30.83 -6.85
C GLU A 198 16.96 30.87 -6.23
N ILE A 199 16.75 30.06 -5.18
CA ILE A 199 15.56 30.12 -4.36
C ILE A 199 15.82 31.13 -3.24
N PRO A 200 15.00 32.19 -3.12
CA PRO A 200 15.20 33.23 -2.13
C PRO A 200 15.05 32.69 -0.71
N GLY A 201 15.67 33.39 0.24
CA GLY A 201 15.43 33.14 1.65
C GLY A 201 14.01 33.55 2.06
N ILE A 202 13.48 32.87 3.07
CA ILE A 202 12.15 33.14 3.64
C ILE A 202 12.19 34.12 4.82
N ILE A 203 13.39 34.43 5.32
CA ILE A 203 13.63 35.45 6.35
C ILE A 203 14.86 36.30 6.00
N PRO A 204 14.97 37.52 6.54
CA PRO A 204 16.17 38.33 6.37
C PRO A 204 17.41 37.69 7.01
N LYS A 205 18.58 38.03 6.48
CA LYS A 205 19.87 37.66 7.07
C LYS A 205 19.95 38.15 8.51
N THR A 206 20.15 37.24 9.46
CA THR A 206 20.06 37.53 10.89
C THR A 206 21.11 36.75 11.66
N LYS A 207 22.17 37.44 12.13
CA LYS A 207 23.29 36.80 12.84
C LYS A 207 22.85 36.01 14.09
N ALA A 208 21.87 36.53 14.84
CA ALA A 208 21.36 35.90 16.06
C ALA A 208 20.69 34.54 15.81
N LEU A 209 20.17 34.28 14.60
CA LEU A 209 19.46 33.05 14.26
C LEU A 209 20.36 31.99 13.60
N VAL A 210 21.55 32.35 13.12
CA VAL A 210 22.43 31.41 12.38
C VAL A 210 22.73 30.16 13.21
N GLY A 211 23.23 30.34 14.44
CA GLY A 211 23.57 29.24 15.33
C GLY A 211 22.35 28.41 15.75
N PRO A 212 21.31 29.03 16.36
CA PRO A 212 20.11 28.31 16.79
C PRO A 212 19.41 27.54 15.67
N ALA A 213 19.25 28.14 14.48
CA ALA A 213 18.59 27.49 13.36
C ALA A 213 19.42 26.31 12.82
N TYR A 214 20.75 26.45 12.76
CA TYR A 214 21.65 25.35 12.39
C TYR A 214 21.52 24.16 13.34
N TRP A 215 21.65 24.40 14.65
CA TRP A 215 21.60 23.32 15.65
C TRP A 215 20.22 22.67 15.73
N THR A 216 19.16 23.45 15.55
CA THR A 216 17.79 22.93 15.48
C THR A 216 17.62 22.03 14.26
N HIS A 217 18.03 22.47 13.08
CA HIS A 217 17.99 21.65 11.87
C HIS A 217 18.83 20.38 12.02
N PHE A 218 20.04 20.48 12.56
CA PHE A 218 20.93 19.34 12.83
C PHE A 218 20.28 18.32 13.78
N GLY A 219 19.79 18.76 14.94
CA GLY A 219 19.15 17.88 15.92
C GLY A 219 17.89 17.21 15.38
N LEU A 220 17.03 17.96 14.68
CA LEU A 220 15.82 17.43 14.05
C LEU A 220 16.15 16.46 12.91
N SER A 221 17.25 16.67 12.18
CA SER A 221 17.68 15.75 11.12
C SER A 221 18.08 14.39 11.70
N TRP A 222 18.84 14.37 12.80
CA TRP A 222 19.15 13.13 13.51
C TRP A 222 17.91 12.45 14.08
N LEU A 223 16.96 13.22 14.62
CA LEU A 223 15.68 12.68 15.07
C LEU A 223 14.87 12.05 13.92
N LEU A 224 14.86 12.69 12.74
CA LEU A 224 14.24 12.13 11.54
C LEU A 224 14.93 10.83 11.10
N LEU A 225 16.26 10.80 11.06
CA LEU A 225 17.04 9.60 10.74
C LEU A 225 16.75 8.45 11.71
N ALA A 226 16.67 8.72 13.01
CA ALA A 226 16.29 7.74 14.01
C ALA A 226 14.87 7.22 13.77
N ALA A 227 13.90 8.11 13.53
CA ALA A 227 12.51 7.75 13.26
C ALA A 227 12.37 6.89 11.99
N VAL A 228 13.09 7.25 10.92
CA VAL A 228 13.16 6.47 9.67
C VAL A 228 13.76 5.09 9.94
N SER A 229 14.84 5.02 10.72
CA SER A 229 15.49 3.75 11.06
C SER A 229 14.54 2.82 11.82
N PHE A 230 13.84 3.34 12.84
CA PHE A 230 12.82 2.56 13.56
C PHE A 230 11.67 2.13 12.66
N HIS A 231 11.22 2.99 11.74
CA HIS A 231 10.18 2.64 10.78
C HIS A 231 10.59 1.49 9.86
N VAL A 232 11.82 1.53 9.35
CA VAL A 232 12.38 0.48 8.49
C VAL A 232 12.54 -0.83 9.28
N ILE A 233 13.11 -0.77 10.49
CA ILE A 233 13.25 -1.94 11.37
C ILE A 233 11.88 -2.57 11.66
N ALA A 234 10.85 -1.76 11.94
CA ALA A 234 9.50 -2.24 12.16
C ALA A 234 8.94 -2.94 10.91
N ALA A 235 9.12 -2.34 9.71
CA ALA A 235 8.67 -2.95 8.46
C ALA A 235 9.33 -4.31 8.20
N PHE A 236 10.64 -4.43 8.47
CA PHE A 236 11.36 -5.71 8.39
C PHE A 236 10.92 -6.69 9.46
N TRP A 237 10.70 -6.25 10.71
CA TRP A 237 10.19 -7.13 11.77
C TRP A 237 8.82 -7.72 11.42
N HIS A 238 7.92 -6.89 10.87
CA HIS A 238 6.62 -7.32 10.36
C HIS A 238 6.77 -8.35 9.21
N HIS A 239 7.71 -8.11 8.29
CA HIS A 239 7.99 -9.03 7.19
C HIS A 239 8.60 -10.36 7.64
N ASP A 240 9.62 -10.32 8.50
CA ASP A 240 10.44 -11.49 8.83
C ASP A 240 9.87 -12.31 9.98
N ARG A 241 9.31 -11.66 11.01
CA ARG A 241 8.78 -12.33 12.20
C ARG A 241 7.28 -12.56 12.12
N LYS A 242 6.51 -11.55 11.70
CA LYS A 242 5.05 -11.70 11.56
C LYS A 242 4.60 -12.28 10.23
N LYS A 243 5.50 -12.33 9.23
CA LYS A 243 5.22 -12.84 7.88
C LYS A 243 4.05 -12.12 7.19
N ASP A 244 3.77 -10.88 7.58
CA ASP A 244 2.70 -10.10 6.98
C ASP A 244 3.15 -9.34 5.73
N ASP A 245 2.19 -8.70 5.08
CA ASP A 245 2.40 -8.02 3.81
C ASP A 245 2.74 -6.54 3.96
N THR A 246 3.08 -6.03 5.15
CA THR A 246 3.34 -4.61 5.38
C THR A 246 4.41 -4.05 4.43
N LEU A 247 5.55 -4.74 4.31
CA LEU A 247 6.64 -4.34 3.40
C LEU A 247 6.26 -4.57 1.93
N ARG A 248 5.69 -5.75 1.62
CA ARG A 248 5.30 -6.14 0.25
C ARG A 248 4.23 -5.21 -0.34
N ALA A 249 3.35 -4.69 0.50
CA ALA A 249 2.28 -3.77 0.11
C ALA A 249 2.79 -2.47 -0.50
N MET A 250 4.03 -2.06 -0.20
CA MET A 250 4.66 -0.87 -0.78
C MET A 250 5.47 -1.16 -2.05
N TRP A 251 5.67 -2.43 -2.42
CA TRP A 251 6.41 -2.79 -3.63
C TRP A 251 5.55 -2.70 -4.89
N PHE A 252 6.20 -2.50 -6.04
CA PHE A 252 5.59 -2.57 -7.37
C PHE A 252 5.48 -4.02 -7.84
N ASP A 253 4.93 -4.91 -7.01
CA ASP A 253 4.68 -6.27 -7.46
C ASP A 253 3.39 -6.30 -8.31
N MET A 254 3.50 -6.92 -9.48
CA MET A 254 2.42 -7.12 -10.44
C MET A 254 1.62 -8.41 -10.16
N ARG A 255 2.06 -9.24 -9.21
CA ARG A 255 1.45 -10.55 -8.95
C ARG A 255 0.56 -10.57 -7.70
N ARG A 256 -0.64 -10.01 -7.80
CA ARG A 256 -1.82 -10.57 -7.09
C ARG A 256 -3.08 -10.33 -7.91
N SER A 257 -3.22 -11.09 -9.00
CA SER A 257 -4.54 -11.61 -9.36
C SER A 257 -4.83 -12.77 -8.39
N ASP A 258 -5.84 -12.58 -7.56
CA ASP A 258 -6.77 -13.57 -7.01
C ASP A 258 -6.25 -14.99 -6.66
N GLY A 259 -6.57 -15.44 -5.44
CA GLY A 259 -6.52 -16.86 -5.08
C GLY A 259 -5.59 -17.24 -3.93
N ARG A 260 -5.99 -16.90 -2.70
CA ARG A 260 -6.05 -17.84 -1.57
C ARG A 260 -6.71 -17.20 -0.35
#